data_AF-A0A5E4DC21-F1
#
_entry.id   AF-A0A5E4DC21-F1
#
_cell.length_a   1.000
_cell.length_b   1.000
_cell.length_c   1.000
_cell.angle_alpha   90.00
_cell.angle_beta   90.00
_cell.angle_gamma   90.00
#
_symmetry.space_group_name_H-M   'P 1'
#
loop_
_entity.id
_entity.type
_entity.pdbx_description
1 polymer ?
#
loop_
_entity_poly.entity_id
_entity_poly.type
_entity_poly.pdbx_seq_one_letter_code
_entity_poly.pdbx_strand_id
1 'polypeptide(L)' 'VLSWIHPENKTVIVRCSQPLVGMSGKRNKDDEKYLDVIRETNRQISKLTIYDARPSVNAVANK' A
#
# COMPACT_ATOMS: atom_id res chain seq x y z
N VAL A 1 1.09 8.68 -0.10
CA VAL A 1 1.15 9.86 0.79
C VAL A 1 0.22 9.69 1.98
N LEU A 2 0.53 10.31 3.12
CA LEU A 2 -0.30 10.28 4.32
C LEU A 2 -1.63 11.03 4.09
N SER A 3 -2.74 10.41 4.47
CA SER A 3 -4.08 11.03 4.44
C SER A 3 -4.59 11.30 5.84
N TRP A 4 -4.34 10.38 6.79
CA TRP A 4 -4.85 10.49 8.16
C TRP A 4 -4.02 9.66 9.14
N ILE A 5 -4.01 10.05 10.42
CA ILE A 5 -3.36 9.36 11.53
C ILE A 5 -4.30 9.28 12.74
N HIS A 6 -4.41 8.10 13.34
CA HIS A 6 -5.22 7.87 14.54
C HIS A 6 -4.60 8.58 15.76
N PRO A 7 -5.39 9.32 16.55
CA PRO A 7 -4.85 10.15 17.64
C PRO A 7 -4.17 9.33 18.74
N GLU A 8 -4.68 8.14 19.05
CA GLU A 8 -4.16 7.29 20.14
C GLU A 8 -3.11 6.28 19.64
N ASN A 9 -3.54 5.26 18.88
CA ASN A 9 -2.69 4.14 18.45
C ASN A 9 -1.77 4.45 17.25
N LYS A 10 -1.81 5.67 16.70
CA LYS A 10 -0.96 6.14 15.59
C LYS A 10 -1.03 5.27 14.32
N THR A 11 -2.10 4.50 14.12
CA THR A 11 -2.39 3.87 12.82
C THR A 11 -2.59 4.92 11.74
N VAL A 12 -2.16 4.63 10.52
CA VAL A 12 -2.20 5.61 9.42
C VAL A 12 -3.07 5.12 8.27
N ILE A 13 -3.76 6.04 7.60
CA ILE A 13 -4.35 5.84 6.29
C ILE A 13 -3.47 6.57 5.29
N VAL A 14 -2.96 5.84 4.31
CA VAL A 14 -2.16 6.37 3.20
C VAL A 14 -2.91 6.18 1.88
N ARG A 15 -2.69 7.06 0.91
CA ARG A 15 -3.24 6.95 -0.44
C ARG A 15 -2.14 6.97 -1.50
N CYS A 16 -2.37 6.27 -2.61
CA CYS A 16 -1.51 6.22 -3.79
C CYS A 16 -2.34 5.87 -5.04
N SER A 17 -1.70 5.92 -6.20
CA SER A 17 -2.20 5.29 -7.43
C SER A 17 -1.77 3.81 -7.49
N GLN A 18 -2.24 3.09 -8.52
CA GLN A 18 -1.77 1.72 -8.78
C GLN A 18 -0.25 1.67 -9.03
N PRO A 19 0.42 0.57 -8.69
CA PRO A 19 1.79 0.32 -9.11
C PRO A 19 1.86 0.01 -10.61
N LEU A 20 2.98 0.35 -11.26
CA LEU A 20 3.22 0.10 -12.69
C LEU A 20 3.88 -1.27 -12.90
N VAL A 21 3.14 -2.33 -12.57
CA VAL A 21 3.65 -3.71 -12.59
C VAL A 21 3.77 -4.25 -14.02
N GLY A 22 2.80 -3.98 -14.88
CA GLY A 22 2.74 -4.51 -16.24
C GLY A 22 2.54 -6.03 -16.29
N MET A 23 2.35 -6.55 -17.51
CA MET A 23 2.29 -7.99 -17.78
C MET A 23 3.58 -8.73 -17.40
N SER A 24 4.73 -8.05 -17.38
CA SER A 24 6.03 -8.62 -17.02
C SER A 24 6.25 -8.77 -15.50
N GLY A 25 5.32 -8.32 -14.67
CA GLY A 25 5.44 -8.47 -13.21
C GLY A 25 6.54 -7.60 -12.61
N LYS A 26 6.80 -6.42 -13.20
CA LYS A 26 7.85 -5.50 -12.75
C LYS A 26 7.63 -5.11 -11.28
N ARG A 27 8.72 -5.08 -10.53
CA ARG A 27 8.77 -4.68 -9.12
C ARG A 27 9.64 -3.44 -8.96
N ASN A 28 9.35 -2.65 -7.93
CA ASN A 28 10.13 -1.48 -7.56
C ASN A 28 10.57 -1.63 -6.10
N LYS A 29 11.88 -1.70 -5.87
CA LYS A 29 12.47 -1.88 -4.53
C LYS A 29 12.18 -0.69 -3.61
N ASP A 30 12.11 0.51 -4.16
CA ASP A 30 11.84 1.71 -3.37
C ASP A 30 10.38 1.76 -2.93
N ASP A 31 9.44 1.33 -3.79
CA ASP A 31 8.03 1.21 -3.42
C ASP A 31 7.83 0.15 -2.33
N GLU A 32 8.50 -1.00 -2.45
CA GLU A 32 8.45 -2.07 -1.44
C GLU A 32 9.01 -1.61 -0.09
N LYS A 33 10.19 -0.98 -0.11
CA LYS A 33 10.78 -0.39 1.10
C LYS A 33 9.87 0.69 1.70
N TYR A 34 9.20 1.49 0.87
CA TYR A 34 8.29 2.51 1.36
C TYR A 34 7.08 1.91 2.09
N LEU A 35 6.52 0.81 1.57
CA LEU A 35 5.46 0.06 2.24
C LEU A 35 5.94 -0.57 3.56
N ASP A 36 7.18 -1.07 3.60
CA ASP A 36 7.78 -1.58 4.84
C ASP A 36 7.94 -0.49 5.90
N VAL A 37 8.41 0.70 5.53
CA VAL A 37 8.51 1.84 6.46
C VAL A 37 7.14 2.22 7.01
N ILE A 38 6.10 2.24 6.19
CA ILE A 38 4.73 2.50 6.65
C ILE A 38 4.28 1.42 7.64
N ARG A 39 4.51 0.14 7.34
CA ARG A 39 4.19 -0.99 8.23
C ARG A 39 4.90 -0.85 9.58
N GLU A 40 6.19 -0.53 9.57
CA GLU A 40 7.03 -0.40 10.78
C GLU A 40 6.68 0.81 11.65
N THR A 41 5.99 1.81 11.08
CA THR A 41 5.52 2.97 11.84
C THR A 41 4.51 2.57 12.91
N ASN A 42 3.78 1.47 12.72
CA ASN A 42 2.90 0.89 13.73
C ASN A 42 3.37 -0.50 14.18
N ARG A 43 4.23 -0.53 15.20
CA ARG A 43 4.86 -1.75 15.74
C ARG A 43 3.88 -2.75 16.38
N GLN A 44 2.60 -2.38 16.56
CA GLN A 44 1.58 -3.28 17.09
C GLN A 44 0.96 -4.16 15.99
N ILE A 45 1.14 -3.79 14.72
CA ILE A 45 0.53 -4.45 13.58
C ILE A 45 1.54 -5.38 12.90
N SER A 46 1.17 -6.65 12.76
CA SER A 46 2.01 -7.66 12.10
C SER A 46 1.94 -7.60 10.56
N LYS A 47 0.91 -6.96 9.98
CA LYS A 47 0.66 -6.91 8.53
C LYS A 47 0.10 -5.57 8.06
N LEU A 48 0.65 -5.02 6.98
CA LEU A 48 0.06 -3.87 6.29
C LEU A 48 -1.08 -4.34 5.36
N THR A 49 -2.25 -3.72 5.47
CA THR A 49 -3.40 -4.02 4.60
C THR A 49 -3.48 -3.04 3.44
N ILE A 50 -3.67 -3.55 2.22
CA ILE A 50 -3.86 -2.76 1.00
C ILE A 50 -5.29 -2.94 0.52
N TYR A 51 -6.00 -1.83 0.34
CA TYR A 51 -7.34 -1.80 -0.23
C TYR A 51 -7.28 -1.22 -1.64
N ASP A 52 -7.53 -2.06 -2.64
CA ASP A 52 -7.80 -1.61 -4.01
C ASP A 52 -9.31 -1.40 -4.15
N ALA A 53 -9.73 -0.19 -4.49
CA ALA A 53 -11.15 0.16 -4.63
C ALA A 53 -11.81 -0.50 -5.85
N ARG A 54 -11.03 -1.07 -6.77
CA ARG A 54 -11.53 -1.68 -7.99
C ARG A 54 -12.02 -3.11 -7.75
N PRO A 55 -13.03 -3.57 -8.50
CA PRO A 55 -13.28 -5.00 -8.65
C PRO A 55 -12.02 -5.74 -9.14
N SER A 56 -11.83 -6.99 -8.69
CA SER A 56 -10.65 -7.80 -9.03
C SER A 56 -10.37 -7.86 -10.54
N VAL A 57 -11.42 -8.01 -11.36
CA VAL A 57 -11.31 -8.03 -12.83
C VAL A 57 -10.72 -6.74 -13.40
N ASN A 58 -11.06 -5.59 -12.82
CA ASN A 58 -10.54 -4.29 -13.27
C ASN A 58 -9.09 -4.08 -12.81
N ALA A 59 -8.71 -4.65 -11.67
CA ALA A 59 -7.31 -4.62 -11.21
C ALA A 59 -6.42 -5.48 -12.13
N VAL A 60 -6.91 -6.67 -12.53
CA VAL A 60 -6.20 -7.55 -13.49
C VAL A 60 -6.12 -6.92 -14.88
N ALA A 61 -7.18 -6.27 -15.36
CA ALA A 61 -7.18 -5.61 -16.66
C ALA A 61 -6.17 -4.45 -16.75
N ASN A 62 -5.86 -3.80 -15.63
CA ASN A 62 -4.89 -2.71 -15.54
C ASN A 62 -3.50 -3.19 -15.08
N LYS A 63 -3.26 -4.51 -15.07
CA LYS A 63 -2.00 -5.09 -14.63
C LYS A 63 -0.87 -4.79 -15.59
#